data_AF-A0A1I4TQN4-F1
#
_entry.id   AF-A0A1I4TQN4-F1
#
_cell.length_a   1.000
_cell.length_b   1.000
_cell.length_c   1.000
_cell.angle_alpha   90.00
_cell.angle_beta   90.00
_cell.angle_gamma   90.00
#
_symmetry.space_group_name_H-M   'P 1'
#
loop_
_entity.id
_entity.type
_entity.pdbx_description
1 polymer ?
#
loop_
_entity_poly.entity_id
_entity_poly.type
_entity_poly.pdbx_seq_one_letter_code
_entity_poly.pdbx_strand_id
1 'polypeptide(L)'
;MPVLLTKDAIYQRFDMKLYDPINRLDHDRIIYFEGDTTIKGSLTADWAAGTLESLNEDTDLGDVLIMINGNLTVEGDINIGDYHPLLLVLGNVHCDVLKSGDDTIHISGDAYIRYAFFGNYNDGSITIEGTTYVPYVLNSDHDSNIKPEGAILINTYSDQNDFFEYDYTQEVLPQVMVPATFNQHNEFDEWQFIDLVKAGLSPFVEGAKPTRLVHEEELERIIAGNIDEIVELDLSDKKMKVFPASLTKLKNLKKLTLSKNRISEIPAVIGELQQLEELYLYDSGVKTIHEAIGQLKKLRILNLGANYDLNAFPDALGELGSLQVLKIDYMAIPLPDSLTRLDKLETLSMYGCYNHVDAPAPFPEVITRLKNLQQFDFRENNIRELPESLLNVQTLQEFHWTGSRTQSESFPNFAGFKHLKKLVISKKFLGWKAEVFDIPTLEHLEIDRNEEKKEFITQDTLDLMAEMAPDEDEDFRQQLEWIKQVMQPAPNGGFFYILSPGMQPEDLQDIHKLQQLKYLNLSSNGLTWLPETFFELKHLEHLNLKYNKFPEEVKQKISTTFSGISITW
;
A
#
# COMPACT_ATOMS: atom_id res chain seq x y z
N MET A 1 19.86 -18.70 42.07
CA MET A 1 19.16 -18.25 43.29
C MET A 1 18.91 -16.76 43.12
N PRO A 2 17.69 -16.27 43.35
CA PRO A 2 17.41 -14.85 43.24
C PRO A 2 18.19 -14.06 44.29
N VAL A 3 18.48 -12.81 43.97
CA VAL A 3 18.91 -11.79 44.93
C VAL A 3 18.00 -10.58 44.80
N LEU A 4 17.73 -9.89 45.91
CA LEU A 4 17.05 -8.60 45.85
C LEU A 4 18.08 -7.51 45.58
N LEU A 5 17.86 -6.72 44.54
CA LEU A 5 18.67 -5.55 44.20
C LEU A 5 17.81 -4.29 44.23
N THR A 6 18.48 -3.16 44.50
CA THR A 6 17.86 -1.84 44.34
C THR A 6 17.93 -1.40 42.88
N LYS A 7 17.04 -0.49 42.52
CA LYS A 7 17.10 0.27 41.27
C LYS A 7 18.51 0.76 40.92
N ASP A 8 19.17 1.49 41.83
CA ASP A 8 20.50 2.05 41.59
C ASP A 8 21.54 0.97 41.26
N ALA A 9 21.43 -0.20 41.89
CA ALA A 9 22.34 -1.32 41.62
C ALA A 9 22.13 -1.92 40.22
N ILE A 10 20.90 -1.90 39.70
CA ILE A 10 20.59 -2.33 38.33
C ILE A 10 21.03 -1.29 37.30
N TYR A 11 20.77 0.00 37.54
CA TYR A 11 21.15 1.07 36.61
C TYR A 11 22.68 1.25 36.49
N GLN A 12 23.45 0.80 37.49
CA GLN A 12 24.91 0.71 37.39
C GLN A 12 25.41 -0.46 36.53
N ARG A 13 24.58 -1.49 36.31
CA ARG A 13 24.92 -2.71 35.58
C ARG A 13 24.38 -2.72 34.16
N PHE A 14 23.21 -2.13 33.94
CA PHE A 14 22.46 -2.20 32.69
C PHE A 14 22.04 -0.80 32.24
N ASP A 15 22.13 -0.56 30.93
CA ASP A 15 21.51 0.62 30.33
C ASP A 15 20.01 0.37 30.15
N MET A 16 19.24 0.61 31.21
CA MET A 16 17.79 0.35 31.25
C MET A 16 17.01 1.14 30.19
N LYS A 17 17.57 2.23 29.65
CA LYS A 17 16.93 3.01 28.58
C LYS A 17 16.78 2.25 27.27
N LEU A 18 17.58 1.20 27.06
CA LEU A 18 17.45 0.33 25.88
C LEU A 18 16.15 -0.47 25.90
N TYR A 19 15.70 -0.87 27.09
CA TYR A 19 14.55 -1.76 27.27
C TYR A 19 13.30 -1.00 27.72
N ASP A 20 13.47 0.15 28.35
CA ASP A 20 12.35 0.94 28.86
C ASP A 20 12.60 2.45 28.68
N PRO A 21 12.42 2.96 27.45
CA PRO A 21 12.73 4.36 27.12
C PRO A 21 11.79 5.37 27.79
N ILE A 22 10.63 4.91 28.29
CA ILE A 22 9.61 5.73 28.96
C ILE A 22 9.48 5.47 30.46
N ASN A 23 10.40 4.67 31.03
CA ASN A 23 10.59 4.48 32.46
C ASN A 23 9.39 3.80 33.18
N ARG A 24 8.72 2.83 32.52
CA ARG A 24 7.66 1.96 33.08
C ARG A 24 8.16 0.85 34.00
N LEU A 25 9.35 0.31 33.76
CA LEU A 25 10.03 -0.73 34.55
C LEU A 25 10.78 -0.17 35.76
N ASP A 26 10.58 1.11 36.09
CA ASP A 26 11.32 1.82 37.13
C ASP A 26 10.81 1.49 38.54
N HIS A 27 11.38 0.46 39.16
CA HIS A 27 10.88 -0.14 40.41
C HIS A 27 12.02 -0.29 41.43
N ASP A 28 11.73 -0.04 42.72
CA ASP A 28 12.73 0.01 43.78
C ASP A 28 13.21 -1.37 44.22
N ARG A 29 12.36 -2.40 44.11
CA ARG A 29 12.64 -3.78 44.53
C ARG A 29 12.77 -4.70 43.33
N ILE A 30 13.98 -5.18 43.06
CA ILE A 30 14.26 -5.98 41.87
C ILE A 30 14.66 -7.40 42.27
N ILE A 31 13.78 -8.37 42.01
CA ILE A 31 14.07 -9.79 42.14
C ILE A 31 14.95 -10.18 40.95
N TYR A 32 16.26 -10.22 41.18
CA TYR A 32 17.26 -10.38 40.13
C TYR A 32 17.80 -11.80 40.05
N PHE A 33 17.84 -12.33 38.83
CA PHE A 33 18.50 -13.59 38.51
C PHE A 33 19.65 -13.36 37.52
N GLU A 34 20.83 -13.88 37.87
CA GLU A 34 21.99 -13.91 36.98
C GLU A 34 22.03 -15.22 36.19
N GLY A 35 22.05 -15.13 34.86
CA GLY A 35 22.11 -16.27 33.95
C GLY A 35 20.77 -16.96 33.72
N ASP A 36 20.84 -18.08 32.99
CA ASP A 36 19.66 -18.87 32.62
C ASP A 36 18.92 -19.39 33.87
N THR A 37 17.61 -19.17 33.89
CA THR A 37 16.75 -19.41 35.05
C THR A 37 15.61 -20.35 34.71
N THR A 38 15.37 -21.34 35.58
CA THR A 38 14.22 -22.26 35.47
C THR A 38 13.31 -22.14 36.68
N ILE A 39 12.03 -21.88 36.45
CA ILE A 39 10.97 -21.85 37.45
C ILE A 39 10.13 -23.11 37.31
N LYS A 40 10.03 -23.89 38.39
CA LYS A 40 9.14 -25.05 38.45
C LYS A 40 7.72 -24.59 38.75
N GLY A 41 6.75 -25.01 37.94
CA GLY A 41 5.38 -24.52 38.00
C GLY A 41 5.21 -23.17 37.31
N SER A 42 4.15 -22.44 37.66
CA SER A 42 3.80 -21.16 37.05
C SER A 42 4.50 -19.99 37.76
N LEU A 43 4.88 -18.97 36.98
CA LEU A 43 5.34 -17.68 37.46
C LEU A 43 4.12 -16.77 37.67
N THR A 44 3.76 -16.54 38.93
CA THR A 44 2.59 -15.75 39.35
C THR A 44 2.94 -14.70 40.40
N ALA A 45 2.00 -13.78 40.71
CA ALA A 45 2.11 -12.88 41.86
C ALA A 45 2.45 -13.64 43.16
N ASP A 46 1.73 -14.74 43.44
CA ASP A 46 1.96 -15.57 44.62
C ASP A 46 3.37 -16.17 44.65
N TRP A 47 3.90 -16.56 43.48
CA TRP A 47 5.28 -17.05 43.37
C TRP A 47 6.29 -15.93 43.69
N ALA A 48 6.05 -14.72 43.21
CA ALA A 48 6.91 -13.57 43.47
C ALA A 48 6.89 -13.18 44.96
N ALA A 49 5.70 -13.11 45.56
CA ALA A 49 5.51 -12.88 46.99
C ALA A 49 6.24 -13.93 47.83
N GLY A 50 6.09 -15.22 47.50
CA GLY A 50 6.82 -16.30 48.17
C GLY A 50 8.34 -16.22 47.98
N THR A 51 8.81 -15.69 46.86
CA THR A 51 10.23 -15.42 46.63
C THR A 51 10.75 -14.31 47.54
N LEU A 52 10.01 -13.20 47.68
CA LEU A 52 10.34 -12.13 48.63
C LEU A 52 10.35 -12.63 50.08
N GLU A 53 9.35 -13.43 50.47
CA GLU A 53 9.30 -14.05 51.78
C GLU A 53 10.55 -14.91 52.05
N SER A 54 10.98 -15.69 51.04
CA SER A 54 12.22 -16.50 51.15
C SER A 54 13.50 -15.68 51.29
N LEU A 55 13.47 -14.42 50.84
CA LEU A 55 14.55 -13.44 50.99
C LEU A 55 14.44 -12.63 52.31
N ASN A 56 13.41 -12.90 53.13
CA ASN A 56 13.03 -12.17 54.34
C ASN A 56 12.61 -10.70 54.08
N GLU A 57 11.91 -10.48 52.98
CA GLU A 57 11.43 -9.16 52.55
C GLU A 57 9.91 -9.05 52.64
N ASP A 58 9.39 -7.82 52.57
CA ASP A 58 7.95 -7.56 52.52
C ASP A 58 7.33 -8.16 51.24
N THR A 59 6.19 -8.84 51.36
CA THR A 59 5.53 -9.55 50.25
C THR A 59 4.62 -8.68 49.40
N ASP A 60 4.48 -7.39 49.70
CA ASP A 60 3.84 -6.42 48.80
C ASP A 60 4.56 -6.43 47.45
N LEU A 61 3.82 -6.29 46.35
CA LEU A 61 4.35 -6.37 44.99
C LEU A 61 4.30 -5.03 44.26
N GLY A 62 3.68 -3.99 44.84
CA GLY A 62 3.39 -2.72 44.16
C GLY A 62 4.58 -1.91 43.62
N ASP A 63 5.81 -2.29 43.94
CA ASP A 63 7.07 -1.69 43.47
C ASP A 63 8.10 -2.78 43.11
N VAL A 64 7.64 -3.96 42.67
CA VAL A 64 8.49 -5.11 42.36
C VAL A 64 8.67 -5.32 40.84
N LEU A 65 9.93 -5.46 40.42
CA LEU A 65 10.34 -5.93 39.09
C LEU A 65 11.05 -7.28 39.21
N ILE A 66 10.66 -8.24 38.39
CA ILE A 66 11.40 -9.49 38.20
C ILE A 66 12.32 -9.30 37.00
N MET A 67 13.64 -9.43 37.21
CA MET A 67 14.64 -9.25 36.16
C MET A 67 15.49 -10.51 35.99
N ILE A 68 15.49 -11.07 34.78
CA ILE A 68 16.30 -12.22 34.39
C ILE A 68 17.39 -11.75 33.42
N ASN A 69 18.65 -11.79 33.84
CA ASN A 69 19.80 -11.55 32.96
C ASN A 69 20.23 -12.85 32.27
N GLY A 70 19.40 -13.35 31.35
CA GLY A 70 19.59 -14.62 30.65
C GLY A 70 18.27 -15.18 30.13
N ASN A 71 18.26 -16.46 29.75
CA ASN A 71 17.04 -17.12 29.30
C ASN A 71 16.15 -17.49 30.50
N LEU A 72 14.84 -17.40 30.33
CA LEU A 72 13.84 -17.83 31.32
C LEU A 72 13.08 -19.05 30.80
N THR A 73 13.04 -20.12 31.58
CA THR A 73 12.17 -21.28 31.36
C THR A 73 11.20 -21.41 32.52
N VAL A 74 9.91 -21.32 32.25
CA VAL A 74 8.83 -21.58 33.21
C VAL A 74 8.16 -22.88 32.81
N GLU A 75 8.14 -23.87 33.71
CA GLU A 75 7.55 -25.20 33.42
C GLU A 75 6.01 -25.17 33.38
N GLY A 76 5.40 -24.03 33.70
CA GLY A 76 3.96 -23.75 33.59
C GLY A 76 3.70 -22.38 32.95
N ASP A 77 2.72 -21.66 33.47
CA ASP A 77 2.25 -20.40 32.90
C ASP A 77 3.04 -19.19 33.44
N ILE A 78 3.19 -18.15 32.63
CA ILE A 78 3.55 -16.81 33.08
C ILE A 78 2.23 -16.02 33.17
N ASN A 79 1.81 -15.70 34.39
CA ASN A 79 0.61 -14.93 34.70
C ASN A 79 0.88 -14.15 35.99
N ILE A 80 1.60 -13.03 35.87
CA ILE A 80 2.17 -12.33 37.01
C ILE A 80 1.17 -11.45 37.75
N GLY A 81 0.02 -11.09 37.15
CA GLY A 81 -1.11 -10.55 37.90
C GLY A 81 -1.90 -9.57 37.07
N ASP A 82 -2.44 -8.56 37.75
CA ASP A 82 -2.81 -7.28 37.15
C ASP A 82 -1.97 -6.22 37.90
N TYR A 83 -1.28 -5.36 37.15
CA TYR A 83 -0.37 -4.27 37.59
C TYR A 83 1.03 -4.67 38.08
N HIS A 84 1.19 -5.66 38.97
CA HIS A 84 2.49 -6.02 39.55
C HIS A 84 2.59 -7.51 39.94
N PRO A 85 3.79 -8.11 39.93
CA PRO A 85 5.10 -7.52 39.60
C PRO A 85 5.29 -7.38 38.09
N LEU A 86 6.22 -6.52 37.68
CA LEU A 86 6.64 -6.42 36.28
C LEU A 86 7.69 -7.48 35.92
N LEU A 87 7.89 -7.73 34.62
CA LEU A 87 8.86 -8.74 34.15
C LEU A 87 9.78 -8.20 33.05
N LEU A 88 11.09 -8.32 33.25
CA LEU A 88 12.13 -8.07 32.26
C LEU A 88 13.01 -9.31 32.07
N VAL A 89 13.08 -9.81 30.83
CA VAL A 89 13.95 -10.94 30.46
C VAL A 89 14.92 -10.51 29.36
N LEU A 90 16.22 -10.55 29.68
CA LEU A 90 17.30 -10.22 28.75
C LEU A 90 17.77 -11.48 28.00
N GLY A 91 16.84 -12.17 27.34
CA GLY A 91 17.07 -13.44 26.67
C GLY A 91 15.77 -14.06 26.17
N ASN A 92 15.82 -15.35 25.86
CA ASN A 92 14.67 -16.09 25.36
C ASN A 92 13.77 -16.56 26.51
N VAL A 93 12.46 -16.63 26.26
CA VAL A 93 11.46 -17.13 27.21
C VAL A 93 10.85 -18.44 26.71
N HIS A 94 10.68 -19.42 27.60
CA HIS A 94 9.89 -20.62 27.35
C HIS A 94 8.82 -20.75 28.44
N CYS A 95 7.56 -20.96 28.05
CA CYS A 95 6.45 -21.20 28.98
C CYS A 95 5.29 -21.96 28.32
N ASP A 96 4.33 -22.39 29.12
CA ASP A 96 3.11 -23.03 28.62
C ASP A 96 2.12 -22.00 28.06
N VAL A 97 1.81 -20.97 28.84
CA VAL A 97 0.97 -19.83 28.47
C VAL A 97 1.68 -18.55 28.93
N LEU A 98 1.56 -17.49 28.14
CA LEU A 98 1.99 -16.15 28.54
C LEU A 98 0.76 -15.23 28.56
N LYS A 99 0.32 -14.84 29.75
CA LYS A 99 -0.71 -13.79 29.95
C LYS A 99 0.00 -12.49 30.29
N SER A 100 -0.26 -11.47 29.49
CA SER A 100 0.17 -10.10 29.78
C SER A 100 -0.85 -9.37 30.65
N GLY A 101 -2.14 -9.38 30.29
CA GLY A 101 -3.17 -8.66 31.07
C GLY A 101 -2.88 -7.15 31.17
N ASP A 102 -3.01 -6.59 32.37
CA ASP A 102 -2.72 -5.18 32.66
C ASP A 102 -1.23 -4.97 33.07
N ASP A 103 -0.35 -5.96 32.89
CA ASP A 103 1.04 -5.92 33.34
C ASP A 103 2.01 -5.32 32.28
N THR A 104 3.23 -4.98 32.71
CA THR A 104 4.34 -4.66 31.81
C THR A 104 5.36 -5.80 31.72
N ILE A 105 5.51 -6.37 30.52
CA ILE A 105 6.44 -7.46 30.23
C ILE A 105 7.37 -7.05 29.07
N HIS A 106 8.69 -7.19 29.26
CA HIS A 106 9.68 -6.97 28.22
C HIS A 106 10.59 -8.19 28.05
N ILE A 107 10.67 -8.70 26.82
CA ILE A 107 11.50 -9.84 26.44
C ILE A 107 12.40 -9.39 25.28
N SER A 108 13.72 -9.37 25.50
CA SER A 108 14.67 -8.93 24.47
C SER A 108 15.01 -10.02 23.43
N GLY A 109 14.64 -11.28 23.70
CA GLY A 109 14.87 -12.43 22.83
C GLY A 109 13.59 -12.97 22.19
N ASP A 110 13.65 -14.25 21.80
CA ASP A 110 12.50 -15.00 21.29
C ASP A 110 11.62 -15.50 22.43
N ALA A 111 10.32 -15.65 22.18
CA ALA A 111 9.39 -16.30 23.09
C ALA A 111 8.85 -17.60 22.49
N TYR A 112 8.98 -18.69 23.24
CA TYR A 112 8.51 -20.03 22.90
C TYR A 112 7.36 -20.40 23.82
N ILE A 113 6.13 -20.15 23.37
CA ILE A 113 4.91 -20.29 24.17
C ILE A 113 4.15 -21.51 23.67
N ARG A 114 3.99 -22.53 24.52
CA ARG A 114 3.49 -23.84 24.10
C ARG A 114 2.05 -23.82 23.59
N TYR A 115 1.16 -23.11 24.28
CA TYR A 115 -0.28 -23.19 24.04
C TYR A 115 -0.85 -21.89 23.51
N ALA A 116 -0.79 -20.80 24.28
CA ALA A 116 -1.42 -19.55 23.90
C ALA A 116 -0.71 -18.35 24.52
N PHE A 117 -0.72 -17.25 23.77
CA PHE A 117 -0.43 -15.92 24.25
C PHE A 117 -1.76 -15.20 24.44
N PHE A 118 -1.94 -14.64 25.64
CA PHE A 118 -3.08 -13.77 25.94
C PHE A 118 -2.56 -12.34 26.17
N GLY A 119 -2.93 -11.47 25.23
CA GLY A 119 -2.45 -10.09 25.13
C GLY A 119 -2.97 -9.17 26.20
N ASN A 120 -2.72 -7.87 26.00
CA ASN A 120 -3.02 -6.85 27.01
C ASN A 120 -4.51 -6.57 27.13
N TYR A 121 -4.89 -6.12 28.32
CA TYR A 121 -6.14 -5.44 28.62
C TYR A 121 -5.78 -4.10 29.31
N ASN A 122 -6.59 -3.05 29.12
CA ASN A 122 -6.35 -1.70 29.67
C ASN A 122 -4.92 -1.12 29.51
N ASP A 123 -4.26 -0.77 30.63
CA ASP A 123 -3.00 0.00 30.64
C ASP A 123 -1.73 -0.87 30.48
N GLY A 124 -1.89 -2.19 30.28
CA GLY A 124 -0.79 -3.14 30.12
C GLY A 124 0.09 -2.89 28.89
N SER A 125 1.33 -3.38 28.92
CA SER A 125 2.18 -3.36 27.73
C SER A 125 3.12 -4.54 27.65
N ILE A 126 3.23 -5.13 26.47
CA ILE A 126 4.19 -6.21 26.22
C ILE A 126 5.01 -5.93 24.99
N THR A 127 6.31 -6.14 25.12
CA THR A 127 7.27 -6.11 24.02
C THR A 127 8.05 -7.42 24.01
N ILE A 128 8.03 -8.08 22.85
CA ILE A 128 8.92 -9.20 22.51
C ILE A 128 9.71 -8.77 21.29
N GLU A 129 11.00 -8.47 21.47
CA GLU A 129 11.84 -7.93 20.39
C GLU A 129 12.09 -8.97 19.28
N GLY A 130 12.28 -10.23 19.69
CA GLY A 130 12.49 -11.38 18.83
C GLY A 130 11.18 -11.96 18.26
N THR A 131 11.27 -13.20 17.80
CA THR A 131 10.12 -13.93 17.25
C THR A 131 9.27 -14.52 18.37
N THR A 132 7.96 -14.47 18.21
CA THR A 132 6.99 -15.10 19.12
C THR A 132 6.48 -16.41 18.49
N TYR A 133 7.03 -17.53 18.93
CA TYR A 133 6.59 -18.86 18.52
C TYR A 133 5.42 -19.29 19.42
N VAL A 134 4.20 -19.21 18.89
CA VAL A 134 2.98 -19.52 19.64
C VAL A 134 1.88 -20.06 18.71
N PRO A 135 1.07 -21.06 19.11
CA PRO A 135 -0.04 -21.52 18.29
C PRO A 135 -1.20 -20.53 18.19
N TYR A 136 -1.50 -19.83 19.28
CA TYR A 136 -2.66 -18.94 19.40
C TYR A 136 -2.27 -17.61 20.03
N VAL A 137 -2.68 -16.51 19.39
CA VAL A 137 -2.66 -15.16 19.97
C VAL A 137 -4.10 -14.75 20.20
N LEU A 138 -4.48 -14.60 21.46
CA LEU A 138 -5.73 -14.00 21.88
C LEU A 138 -5.39 -12.55 22.25
N ASN A 139 -5.79 -11.58 21.42
CA ASN A 139 -5.53 -10.17 21.70
C ASN A 139 -6.84 -9.39 21.87
N SER A 140 -6.80 -8.40 22.75
CA SER A 140 -7.91 -7.49 23.05
C SER A 140 -7.70 -6.12 22.36
N ASP A 141 -8.10 -5.06 23.03
CA ASP A 141 -8.15 -3.64 22.66
C ASP A 141 -6.84 -2.86 22.86
N HIS A 142 -5.74 -3.52 23.20
CA HIS A 142 -4.46 -2.86 23.42
C HIS A 142 -3.31 -3.46 22.61
N ASP A 143 -2.33 -2.59 22.33
CA ASP A 143 -1.18 -2.91 21.51
C ASP A 143 -0.28 -3.93 22.20
N SER A 144 0.14 -4.94 21.44
CA SER A 144 1.13 -5.93 21.84
C SER A 144 2.23 -5.90 20.80
N ASN A 145 3.42 -5.42 21.18
CA ASN A 145 4.56 -5.31 20.27
C ASN A 145 5.26 -6.67 20.17
N ILE A 146 4.66 -7.57 19.38
CA ILE A 146 5.10 -8.96 19.21
C ILE A 146 5.16 -9.34 17.71
N LYS A 147 5.92 -10.38 17.39
CA LYS A 147 6.07 -10.92 16.03
C LYS A 147 5.66 -12.39 15.99
N PRO A 148 4.35 -12.69 15.99
CA PRO A 148 3.87 -14.07 16.00
C PRO A 148 4.20 -14.79 14.69
N GLU A 149 4.82 -15.97 14.79
CA GLU A 149 5.12 -16.82 13.63
C GLU A 149 4.17 -18.02 13.59
N GLY A 150 3.36 -18.12 12.53
CA GLY A 150 2.45 -19.25 12.30
C GLY A 150 1.21 -19.31 13.20
N ALA A 151 1.06 -18.37 14.15
CA ALA A 151 -0.07 -18.34 15.09
C ALA A 151 -1.42 -18.10 14.40
N ILE A 152 -2.49 -18.64 14.97
CA ILE A 152 -3.87 -18.19 14.68
C ILE A 152 -4.14 -16.95 15.54
N LEU A 153 -4.43 -15.83 14.90
CA LEU A 153 -4.64 -14.53 15.55
C LEU A 153 -6.14 -14.30 15.76
N ILE A 154 -6.55 -14.08 17.01
CA ILE A 154 -7.95 -13.95 17.39
C ILE A 154 -8.15 -12.62 18.12
N ASN A 155 -9.01 -11.75 17.59
CA ASN A 155 -9.48 -10.56 18.31
C ASN A 155 -10.67 -10.97 19.18
N THR A 156 -10.49 -10.94 20.49
CA THR A 156 -11.55 -11.33 21.44
C THR A 156 -12.44 -10.15 21.84
N TYR A 157 -12.09 -8.92 21.44
CA TYR A 157 -12.73 -7.69 21.92
C TYR A 157 -13.52 -6.92 20.87
N SER A 158 -13.00 -6.78 19.63
CA SER A 158 -13.63 -6.00 18.56
C SER A 158 -13.63 -6.72 17.21
N ASP A 159 -14.39 -6.17 16.27
CA ASP A 159 -14.37 -6.55 14.85
C ASP A 159 -13.50 -5.65 13.98
N GLN A 160 -12.75 -4.74 14.60
CA GLN A 160 -11.82 -3.87 13.91
C GLN A 160 -10.41 -4.49 13.88
N ASN A 161 -9.68 -4.21 12.80
CA ASN A 161 -8.26 -4.54 12.72
C ASN A 161 -7.45 -3.42 13.37
N ASP A 162 -7.36 -3.48 14.70
CA ASP A 162 -6.75 -2.39 15.48
C ASP A 162 -5.21 -2.52 15.55
N PHE A 163 -4.70 -3.72 15.87
CA PHE A 163 -3.26 -3.96 16.09
C PHE A 163 -2.68 -5.03 15.17
N PHE A 164 -3.45 -6.08 14.91
CA PHE A 164 -3.10 -7.16 14.00
C PHE A 164 -4.13 -7.29 12.89
N GLU A 165 -3.74 -7.94 11.80
CA GLU A 165 -4.74 -8.51 10.90
C GLU A 165 -5.20 -9.87 11.43
N TYR A 166 -6.32 -9.89 12.14
CA TYR A 166 -6.85 -11.09 12.80
C TYR A 166 -7.42 -12.13 11.83
N ASP A 167 -7.29 -13.41 12.18
CA ASP A 167 -7.92 -14.54 11.47
C ASP A 167 -9.39 -14.68 11.82
N TYR A 168 -9.72 -14.42 13.08
CA TYR A 168 -11.06 -14.41 13.60
C TYR A 168 -11.26 -13.17 14.47
N THR A 169 -12.43 -12.55 14.33
CA THR A 169 -12.88 -11.46 15.19
C THR A 169 -14.09 -11.90 16.01
N GLN A 170 -14.48 -11.07 16.97
CA GLN A 170 -15.52 -11.36 17.93
C GLN A 170 -16.84 -11.84 17.28
N GLU A 171 -17.28 -11.22 16.18
CA GLU A 171 -18.53 -11.54 15.47
C GLU A 171 -18.60 -13.00 15.00
N VAL A 172 -17.46 -13.57 14.57
CA VAL A 172 -17.43 -14.91 13.97
C VAL A 172 -17.16 -16.01 14.99
N LEU A 173 -16.67 -15.69 16.20
CA LEU A 173 -16.30 -16.69 17.21
C LEU A 173 -17.43 -17.71 17.51
N PRO A 174 -18.71 -17.30 17.70
CA PRO A 174 -19.79 -18.26 17.98
C PRO A 174 -20.05 -19.27 16.86
N GLN A 175 -19.57 -19.00 15.63
CA GLN A 175 -19.73 -19.88 14.47
C GLN A 175 -18.54 -20.82 14.28
N VAL A 176 -17.34 -20.42 14.72
CA VAL A 176 -16.10 -21.15 14.45
C VAL A 176 -15.56 -21.89 15.66
N MET A 177 -15.95 -21.52 16.88
CA MET A 177 -15.47 -22.13 18.12
C MET A 177 -16.47 -23.12 18.74
N VAL A 178 -15.94 -24.09 19.49
CA VAL A 178 -16.78 -25.06 20.20
C VAL A 178 -17.47 -24.39 21.41
N PRO A 179 -18.67 -24.84 21.83
CA PRO A 179 -19.39 -24.24 22.95
C PRO A 179 -18.60 -24.20 24.28
N ALA A 180 -17.62 -25.08 24.44
CA ALA A 180 -16.78 -25.15 25.63
C ALA A 180 -15.78 -23.99 25.77
N THR A 181 -15.66 -23.09 24.78
CA THR A 181 -14.86 -21.87 24.88
C THR A 181 -15.68 -20.65 25.31
N PHE A 182 -16.94 -20.84 25.70
CA PHE A 182 -17.84 -19.75 26.09
C PHE A 182 -18.29 -19.91 27.53
N ASN A 183 -18.39 -18.80 28.25
CA ASN A 183 -18.91 -18.76 29.62
C ASN A 183 -20.43 -18.99 29.66
N GLN A 184 -20.98 -19.04 30.87
CA GLN A 184 -22.42 -19.25 31.11
C GLN A 184 -23.34 -18.15 30.51
N HIS A 185 -22.77 -17.00 30.15
CA HIS A 185 -23.47 -15.90 29.47
C HIS A 185 -23.31 -15.94 27.95
N ASN A 186 -22.67 -17.00 27.42
CA ASN A 186 -22.38 -17.20 26.00
C ASN A 186 -21.42 -16.13 25.44
N GLU A 187 -20.53 -15.62 26.30
CA GLU A 187 -19.41 -14.75 25.92
C GLU A 187 -18.14 -15.61 25.80
N PHE A 188 -17.25 -15.26 24.87
CA PHE A 188 -15.97 -15.98 24.72
C PHE A 188 -15.16 -15.87 26.01
N ASP A 189 -14.53 -16.98 26.43
CA ASP A 189 -13.77 -17.08 27.66
C ASP A 189 -12.38 -17.63 27.33
N GLU A 190 -11.36 -16.77 27.48
CA GLU A 190 -9.98 -17.06 27.14
C GLU A 190 -9.41 -18.22 27.97
N TRP A 191 -9.79 -18.34 29.23
CA TRP A 191 -9.28 -19.40 30.10
C TRP A 191 -9.91 -20.74 29.77
N GLN A 192 -11.21 -20.79 29.47
CA GLN A 192 -11.84 -22.00 28.95
C GLN A 192 -11.24 -22.43 27.60
N PHE A 193 -10.92 -21.48 26.72
CA PHE A 193 -10.16 -21.75 25.50
C PHE A 193 -8.79 -22.37 25.82
N ILE A 194 -8.02 -21.76 26.73
CA ILE A 194 -6.68 -22.20 27.12
C ILE A 194 -6.72 -23.61 27.74
N ASP A 195 -7.65 -23.87 28.66
CA ASP A 195 -7.82 -25.17 29.32
C ASP A 195 -8.12 -26.28 28.30
N LEU A 196 -8.95 -25.96 27.31
CA LEU A 196 -9.31 -26.89 26.24
C LEU A 196 -8.09 -27.21 25.36
N VAL A 197 -7.30 -26.20 25.00
CA VAL A 197 -6.05 -26.39 24.22
C VAL A 197 -5.02 -27.17 25.03
N LYS A 198 -4.86 -26.90 26.32
CA LYS A 198 -3.99 -27.66 27.24
C LYS A 198 -4.41 -29.13 27.37
N ALA A 199 -5.72 -29.41 27.30
CA ALA A 199 -6.25 -30.76 27.25
C ALA A 199 -6.02 -31.48 25.91
N GLY A 200 -5.39 -30.81 24.93
CA GLY A 200 -5.14 -31.35 23.60
C GLY A 200 -6.38 -31.43 22.71
N LEU A 201 -7.43 -30.68 23.06
CA LEU A 201 -8.67 -30.59 22.29
C LEU A 201 -8.60 -29.39 21.33
N SER A 202 -9.34 -29.46 20.21
CA SER A 202 -9.42 -28.33 19.28
C SER A 202 -10.44 -27.30 19.78
N PRO A 203 -10.08 -26.02 19.85
CA PRO A 203 -11.03 -24.97 20.23
C PRO A 203 -12.01 -24.61 19.11
N PHE A 204 -11.83 -25.16 17.91
CA PHE A 204 -12.67 -24.89 16.74
C PHE A 204 -13.64 -26.03 16.47
N VAL A 205 -14.82 -25.69 15.93
CA VAL A 205 -15.74 -26.71 15.39
C VAL A 205 -15.09 -27.45 14.21
N GLU A 206 -15.52 -28.68 13.95
CA GLU A 206 -14.93 -29.50 12.89
C GLU A 206 -14.98 -28.78 11.54
N GLY A 207 -13.81 -28.65 10.90
CA GLY A 207 -13.66 -28.01 9.60
C GLY A 207 -13.47 -26.48 9.63
N ALA A 208 -13.63 -25.82 10.79
CA ALA A 208 -13.30 -24.41 10.91
C ALA A 208 -11.79 -24.19 10.80
N LYS A 209 -11.39 -23.39 9.81
CA LYS A 209 -9.99 -22.98 9.56
C LYS A 209 -9.95 -21.54 9.07
N PRO A 210 -8.92 -20.77 9.44
CA PRO A 210 -8.68 -19.46 8.83
C PRO A 210 -8.57 -19.60 7.32
N THR A 211 -9.21 -18.67 6.59
CA THR A 211 -9.20 -18.71 5.12
C THR A 211 -7.78 -18.74 4.55
N ARG A 212 -6.83 -17.99 5.16
CA ARG A 212 -5.43 -18.01 4.74
C ARG A 212 -4.79 -19.39 4.84
N LEU A 213 -5.06 -20.16 5.90
CA LEU A 213 -4.47 -21.49 6.10
C LEU A 213 -5.02 -22.50 5.09
N VAL A 214 -6.30 -22.35 4.68
CA VAL A 214 -6.88 -23.17 3.61
C VAL A 214 -6.12 -22.96 2.30
N HIS A 215 -5.82 -21.70 1.95
CA HIS A 215 -5.06 -21.37 0.74
C HIS A 215 -3.59 -21.78 0.83
N GLU A 216 -2.96 -21.66 2.00
CA GLU A 216 -1.60 -22.16 2.23
C GLU A 216 -1.52 -23.68 2.08
N GLU A 217 -2.43 -24.44 2.67
CA GLU A 217 -2.50 -25.91 2.51
C GLU A 217 -2.75 -26.32 1.05
N GLU A 218 -3.62 -25.59 0.34
CA GLU A 218 -3.87 -25.81 -1.08
C GLU A 218 -2.60 -25.58 -1.91
N LEU A 219 -1.90 -24.48 -1.65
CA LEU A 219 -0.62 -24.16 -2.29
C LEU A 219 0.43 -25.23 -2.00
N GLU A 220 0.57 -25.67 -0.75
CA GLU A 220 1.51 -26.74 -0.41
C GLU A 220 1.21 -28.05 -1.14
N ARG A 221 -0.07 -28.42 -1.29
CA ARG A 221 -0.48 -29.60 -2.06
C ARG A 221 -0.14 -29.47 -3.55
N ILE A 222 -0.41 -28.30 -4.13
CA ILE A 222 -0.06 -27.99 -5.53
C ILE A 222 1.45 -28.14 -5.74
N ILE A 223 2.24 -27.56 -4.84
CA ILE A 223 3.71 -27.63 -4.89
C ILE A 223 4.19 -29.07 -4.73
N ALA A 224 3.69 -29.81 -3.74
CA ALA A 224 4.15 -31.17 -3.45
C ALA A 224 3.91 -32.15 -4.62
N GLY A 225 2.87 -31.93 -5.43
CA GLY A 225 2.57 -32.77 -6.58
C GLY A 225 3.32 -32.43 -7.87
N ASN A 226 3.69 -31.16 -8.08
CA ASN A 226 4.10 -30.65 -9.40
C ASN A 226 5.26 -29.64 -9.36
N ILE A 227 6.12 -29.70 -8.32
CA ILE A 227 7.19 -28.71 -8.05
C ILE A 227 8.05 -28.33 -9.28
N ASP A 228 8.36 -29.30 -10.15
CA ASP A 228 9.22 -29.09 -11.32
C ASP A 228 8.45 -28.63 -12.56
N GLU A 229 7.13 -28.76 -12.59
CA GLU A 229 6.28 -28.44 -13.75
C GLU A 229 5.68 -27.03 -13.70
N ILE A 230 5.60 -26.42 -12.51
CA ILE A 230 4.96 -25.11 -12.33
C ILE A 230 5.88 -24.01 -12.84
N VAL A 231 5.52 -23.46 -14.00
CA VAL A 231 6.19 -22.33 -14.65
C VAL A 231 5.42 -21.02 -14.45
N GLU A 232 4.10 -21.09 -14.33
CA GLU A 232 3.24 -19.94 -14.07
C GLU A 232 2.29 -20.27 -12.94
N LEU A 233 2.10 -19.33 -12.02
CA LEU A 233 1.20 -19.50 -10.87
C LEU A 233 0.43 -18.21 -10.61
N ASP A 234 -0.89 -18.35 -10.52
CA ASP A 234 -1.81 -17.27 -10.15
C ASP A 234 -2.45 -17.56 -8.80
N LEU A 235 -2.13 -16.73 -7.82
CA LEU A 235 -2.66 -16.72 -6.46
C LEU A 235 -3.42 -15.42 -6.18
N SER A 236 -4.00 -14.80 -7.21
CA SER A 236 -4.76 -13.57 -7.04
C SER A 236 -6.05 -13.78 -6.23
N ASP A 237 -6.42 -12.76 -5.46
CA ASP A 237 -7.68 -12.73 -4.70
C ASP A 237 -7.87 -13.94 -3.77
N LYS A 238 -6.80 -14.28 -3.03
CA LYS A 238 -6.76 -15.37 -2.04
C LYS A 238 -6.72 -14.85 -0.60
N LYS A 239 -6.92 -13.54 -0.41
CA LYS A 239 -6.86 -12.88 0.91
C LYS A 239 -5.59 -13.23 1.70
N MET A 240 -4.50 -13.50 0.98
CA MET A 240 -3.22 -13.87 1.61
C MET A 240 -2.66 -12.65 2.31
N LYS A 241 -2.24 -12.83 3.57
CA LYS A 241 -1.67 -11.74 4.38
C LYS A 241 -0.14 -11.75 4.41
N VAL A 242 0.44 -12.89 4.11
CA VAL A 242 1.88 -13.14 4.17
C VAL A 242 2.33 -13.70 2.83
N PHE A 243 3.52 -13.32 2.39
CA PHE A 243 4.14 -13.92 1.23
C PHE A 243 4.46 -15.40 1.53
N PRO A 244 3.91 -16.35 0.76
CA PRO A 244 4.09 -17.77 1.03
C PRO A 244 5.53 -18.22 0.70
N ALA A 245 6.35 -18.42 1.73
CA ALA A 245 7.75 -18.84 1.57
C ALA A 245 7.89 -20.19 0.82
N SER A 246 6.86 -21.03 0.84
CA SER A 246 6.83 -22.29 0.07
C SER A 246 6.98 -22.08 -1.44
N LEU A 247 6.66 -20.89 -1.98
CA LEU A 247 6.89 -20.56 -3.39
C LEU A 247 8.36 -20.68 -3.80
N THR A 248 9.32 -20.49 -2.88
CA THR A 248 10.74 -20.62 -3.22
C THR A 248 11.14 -22.02 -3.62
N LYS A 249 10.30 -23.03 -3.33
CA LYS A 249 10.48 -24.41 -3.79
C LYS A 249 10.28 -24.53 -5.31
N LEU A 250 9.51 -23.64 -5.93
CA LEU A 250 9.21 -23.65 -7.38
C LEU A 250 10.37 -23.08 -8.21
N LYS A 251 11.42 -23.88 -8.40
CA LYS A 251 12.67 -23.42 -9.06
C LYS A 251 12.52 -23.07 -10.54
N ASN A 252 11.44 -23.50 -11.19
CA ASN A 252 11.14 -23.20 -12.60
C ASN A 252 10.10 -22.08 -12.79
N LEU A 253 9.63 -21.45 -11.71
CA LEU A 253 8.60 -20.42 -11.78
C LEU A 253 9.10 -19.18 -12.52
N LYS A 254 8.40 -18.82 -13.58
CA LYS A 254 8.65 -17.66 -14.44
C LYS A 254 7.62 -16.56 -14.26
N LYS A 255 6.38 -16.89 -13.94
CA LYS A 255 5.31 -15.92 -13.75
C LYS A 255 4.60 -16.16 -12.43
N LEU A 256 4.53 -15.12 -11.60
CA LEU A 256 3.84 -15.15 -10.32
C LEU A 256 2.86 -13.97 -10.25
N THR A 257 1.58 -14.29 -10.07
CA THR A 257 0.54 -13.30 -9.83
C THR A 257 0.04 -13.45 -8.39
N LEU A 258 0.20 -12.38 -7.60
CA LEU A 258 -0.23 -12.26 -6.21
C LEU A 258 -1.20 -11.08 -6.02
N SER A 259 -1.77 -10.57 -7.11
CA SER A 259 -2.61 -9.36 -7.10
C SER A 259 -3.88 -9.52 -6.24
N LYS A 260 -4.43 -8.44 -5.69
CA LYS A 260 -5.67 -8.47 -4.88
C LYS A 260 -5.54 -9.33 -3.61
N ASN A 261 -4.35 -9.38 -3.03
CA ASN A 261 -4.13 -9.96 -1.70
C ASN A 261 -3.91 -8.85 -0.66
N ARG A 262 -3.43 -9.22 0.53
CA ARG A 262 -3.11 -8.32 1.66
C ARG A 262 -1.70 -8.59 2.18
N ILE A 263 -0.78 -8.92 1.28
CA ILE A 263 0.61 -9.24 1.57
C ILE A 263 1.34 -7.95 1.95
N SER A 264 1.47 -7.72 3.25
CA SER A 264 2.05 -6.48 3.81
C SER A 264 3.55 -6.33 3.51
N GLU A 265 4.27 -7.45 3.36
CA GLU A 265 5.71 -7.45 3.11
C GLU A 265 6.08 -8.43 1.98
N ILE A 266 6.97 -7.98 1.10
CA ILE A 266 7.72 -8.87 0.20
C ILE A 266 9.07 -9.21 0.84
N PRO A 267 9.23 -10.41 1.42
CA PRO A 267 10.36 -10.77 2.27
C PRO A 267 11.62 -11.11 1.45
N ALA A 268 12.76 -11.26 2.15
CA ALA A 268 14.05 -11.61 1.55
C ALA A 268 14.01 -12.86 0.66
N VAL A 269 13.16 -13.84 1.00
CA VAL A 269 13.04 -15.12 0.27
C VAL A 269 12.54 -14.96 -1.16
N ILE A 270 11.96 -13.79 -1.54
CA ILE A 270 11.62 -13.50 -2.94
C ILE A 270 12.84 -13.67 -3.87
N GLY A 271 14.03 -13.33 -3.38
CA GLY A 271 15.28 -13.41 -4.14
C GLY A 271 15.65 -14.82 -4.59
N GLU A 272 15.06 -15.86 -3.98
CA GLU A 272 15.30 -17.25 -4.38
C GLU A 272 14.60 -17.66 -5.68
N LEU A 273 13.61 -16.89 -6.14
CA LEU A 273 12.88 -17.14 -7.39
C LEU A 273 13.69 -16.68 -8.62
N GLN A 274 14.90 -17.22 -8.77
CA GLN A 274 15.91 -16.80 -9.76
C GLN A 274 15.46 -16.94 -11.24
N GLN A 275 14.40 -17.71 -11.51
CA GLN A 275 13.81 -17.86 -12.84
C GLN A 275 12.66 -16.90 -13.13
N LEU A 276 12.23 -16.09 -12.15
CA LEU A 276 11.05 -15.25 -12.29
C LEU A 276 11.27 -14.15 -13.34
N GLU A 277 10.38 -14.12 -14.32
CA GLU A 277 10.33 -13.18 -15.44
C GLU A 277 9.20 -12.16 -15.27
N GLU A 278 8.10 -12.51 -14.60
CA GLU A 278 6.94 -11.64 -14.39
C GLU A 278 6.43 -11.75 -12.94
N LEU A 279 6.28 -10.59 -12.28
CA LEU A 279 5.73 -10.48 -10.93
C LEU A 279 4.61 -9.44 -10.89
N TYR A 280 3.41 -9.87 -10.50
CA TYR A 280 2.24 -9.01 -10.37
C TYR A 280 1.77 -8.96 -8.92
N LEU A 281 1.81 -7.77 -8.34
CA LEU A 281 1.44 -7.43 -6.96
C LEU A 281 0.44 -6.26 -6.95
N TYR A 282 -0.40 -6.14 -7.99
CA TYR A 282 -1.37 -5.04 -8.06
C TYR A 282 -2.36 -5.15 -6.89
N ASP A 283 -2.60 -4.05 -6.18
CA ASP A 283 -3.58 -3.99 -5.08
C ASP A 283 -3.37 -5.14 -4.07
N SER A 284 -2.14 -5.27 -3.56
CA SER A 284 -1.76 -6.40 -2.70
C SER A 284 -1.47 -6.00 -1.25
N GLY A 285 -1.67 -4.74 -0.89
CA GLY A 285 -1.43 -4.22 0.46
C GLY A 285 0.05 -4.12 0.86
N VAL A 286 0.97 -4.12 -0.10
CA VAL A 286 2.42 -4.12 0.16
C VAL A 286 2.87 -2.80 0.81
N LYS A 287 3.44 -2.89 2.01
CA LYS A 287 4.00 -1.79 2.78
C LYS A 287 5.53 -1.73 2.72
N THR A 288 6.17 -2.89 2.57
CA THR A 288 7.64 -3.00 2.47
C THR A 288 8.05 -4.03 1.40
N ILE A 289 9.17 -3.74 0.73
CA ILE A 289 9.80 -4.66 -0.22
C ILE A 289 11.26 -4.82 0.18
N HIS A 290 11.69 -6.05 0.46
CA HIS A 290 13.06 -6.34 0.85
C HIS A 290 14.06 -6.12 -0.32
N GLU A 291 15.29 -5.71 0.00
CA GLU A 291 16.40 -5.50 -0.96
C GLU A 291 16.73 -6.75 -1.81
N ALA A 292 16.24 -7.93 -1.41
CA ALA A 292 16.46 -9.17 -2.15
C ALA A 292 15.69 -9.19 -3.49
N ILE A 293 14.73 -8.29 -3.70
CA ILE A 293 14.06 -8.12 -4.99
C ILE A 293 15.06 -7.91 -6.13
N GLY A 294 16.17 -7.21 -5.87
CA GLY A 294 17.22 -6.97 -6.86
C GLY A 294 17.90 -8.24 -7.36
N GLN A 295 17.75 -9.38 -6.66
CA GLN A 295 18.33 -10.67 -7.07
C GLN A 295 17.56 -11.31 -8.25
N LEU A 296 16.36 -10.83 -8.58
CA LEU A 296 15.54 -11.33 -9.69
C LEU A 296 16.08 -10.85 -11.05
N LYS A 297 17.26 -11.30 -11.45
CA LYS A 297 17.98 -10.82 -12.64
C LYS A 297 17.28 -11.13 -13.98
N LYS A 298 16.25 -11.98 -13.97
CA LYS A 298 15.42 -12.32 -15.13
C LYS A 298 14.08 -11.57 -15.17
N LEU A 299 13.74 -10.81 -14.12
CA LEU A 299 12.45 -10.12 -14.06
C LEU A 299 12.36 -9.07 -15.16
N ARG A 300 11.34 -9.19 -15.99
CA ARG A 300 11.02 -8.32 -17.13
C ARG A 300 9.80 -7.45 -16.86
N ILE A 301 8.83 -7.96 -16.10
CA ILE A 301 7.61 -7.23 -15.75
C ILE A 301 7.46 -7.21 -14.24
N LEU A 302 7.31 -6.02 -13.68
CA LEU A 302 6.97 -5.78 -12.29
C LEU A 302 5.76 -4.84 -12.22
N ASN A 303 4.65 -5.33 -11.67
CA ASN A 303 3.48 -4.51 -11.40
C ASN A 303 3.26 -4.39 -9.89
N LEU A 304 3.43 -3.18 -9.35
CA LEU A 304 3.22 -2.80 -7.96
C LEU A 304 2.06 -1.83 -7.78
N GLY A 305 1.28 -1.53 -8.83
CA GLY A 305 0.24 -0.51 -8.75
C GLY A 305 -0.80 -0.77 -7.64
N ALA A 306 -1.41 0.29 -7.14
CA ALA A 306 -2.39 0.28 -6.06
C ALA A 306 -1.88 -0.31 -4.72
N ASN A 307 -0.57 -0.30 -4.47
CA ASN A 307 -0.02 -0.49 -3.12
C ASN A 307 0.20 0.89 -2.48
N TYR A 308 -0.89 1.48 -1.99
CA TYR A 308 -0.95 2.85 -1.49
C TYR A 308 -0.07 3.09 -0.26
N ASP A 309 0.14 2.06 0.56
CA ASP A 309 0.86 2.14 1.84
C ASP A 309 2.35 1.75 1.73
N LEU A 310 2.90 1.64 0.52
CA LEU A 310 4.33 1.33 0.35
C LEU A 310 5.17 2.49 0.93
N ASN A 311 6.03 2.18 1.91
CA ASN A 311 6.82 3.18 2.62
C ASN A 311 7.96 3.79 1.76
N ALA A 312 8.71 2.94 1.07
CA ALA A 312 9.77 3.32 0.15
C ALA A 312 10.00 2.20 -0.89
N PHE A 313 10.49 2.56 -2.07
CA PHE A 313 11.12 1.57 -2.95
C PHE A 313 12.52 1.22 -2.43
N PRO A 314 12.93 -0.06 -2.42
CA PRO A 314 14.29 -0.45 -2.07
C PRO A 314 15.30 0.00 -3.13
N ASP A 315 16.54 0.27 -2.73
CA ASP A 315 17.61 0.68 -3.66
C ASP A 315 17.94 -0.42 -4.68
N ALA A 316 17.74 -1.68 -4.29
CA ALA A 316 17.87 -2.86 -5.14
C ALA A 316 16.88 -2.91 -6.30
N LEU A 317 15.84 -2.07 -6.33
CA LEU A 317 14.97 -1.96 -7.51
C LEU A 317 15.79 -1.64 -8.76
N GLY A 318 16.81 -0.79 -8.63
CA GLY A 318 17.75 -0.46 -9.70
C GLY A 318 18.68 -1.60 -10.14
N GLU A 319 18.64 -2.76 -9.47
CA GLU A 319 19.46 -3.92 -9.82
C GLU A 319 18.75 -4.96 -10.69
N LEU A 320 17.47 -4.73 -11.01
CA LEU A 320 16.66 -5.55 -11.90
C LEU A 320 17.10 -5.36 -13.37
N GLY A 321 18.30 -5.82 -13.72
CA GLY A 321 18.95 -5.57 -15.03
C GLY A 321 18.25 -6.15 -16.27
N SER A 322 17.12 -6.85 -16.09
CA SER A 322 16.27 -7.32 -17.19
C SER A 322 14.89 -6.64 -17.24
N LEU A 323 14.59 -5.72 -16.32
CA LEU A 323 13.26 -5.13 -16.20
C LEU A 323 12.96 -4.26 -17.42
N GLN A 324 11.83 -4.55 -18.07
CA GLN A 324 11.34 -3.86 -19.26
C GLN A 324 10.08 -3.06 -18.97
N VAL A 325 9.22 -3.56 -18.07
CA VAL A 325 7.94 -2.93 -17.72
C VAL A 325 7.87 -2.77 -16.22
N LEU A 326 7.71 -1.52 -15.77
CA LEU A 326 7.40 -1.18 -14.39
C LEU A 326 6.05 -0.45 -14.33
N LYS A 327 5.12 -0.99 -13.54
CA LYS A 327 3.85 -0.32 -13.24
C LYS A 327 3.76 -0.02 -11.76
N ILE A 328 3.54 1.25 -11.44
CA ILE A 328 3.43 1.77 -10.07
C ILE A 328 2.22 2.71 -9.96
N ASP A 329 1.19 2.42 -10.75
CA ASP A 329 -0.05 3.19 -10.82
C ASP A 329 -0.64 3.40 -9.43
N TYR A 330 -1.18 4.59 -9.16
CA TYR A 330 -1.81 4.96 -7.90
C TYR A 330 -0.89 4.89 -6.66
N MET A 331 0.43 4.95 -6.85
CA MET A 331 1.40 5.01 -5.76
C MET A 331 1.98 6.41 -5.64
N ALA A 332 1.66 7.12 -4.55
CA ALA A 332 2.11 8.49 -4.28
C ALA A 332 3.48 8.56 -3.58
N ILE A 333 4.44 7.74 -4.03
CA ILE A 333 5.72 7.50 -3.37
C ILE A 333 6.90 8.03 -4.21
N PRO A 334 7.95 8.62 -3.59
CA PRO A 334 9.14 9.05 -4.32
C PRO A 334 9.86 7.90 -5.04
N LEU A 335 10.24 8.11 -6.30
CA LEU A 335 11.09 7.18 -7.04
C LEU A 335 12.54 7.25 -6.54
N PRO A 336 13.23 6.11 -6.35
CA PRO A 336 14.62 6.10 -5.94
C PRO A 336 15.54 6.43 -7.12
N ASP A 337 16.66 7.09 -6.86
CA ASP A 337 17.67 7.40 -7.89
C ASP A 337 18.23 6.14 -8.56
N SER A 338 18.21 5.01 -7.85
CA SER A 338 18.59 3.70 -8.35
C SER A 338 17.81 3.28 -9.61
N LEU A 339 16.59 3.78 -9.82
CA LEU A 339 15.77 3.47 -11.00
C LEU A 339 16.48 3.82 -12.32
N THR A 340 17.37 4.81 -12.30
CA THR A 340 18.19 5.23 -13.46
C THR A 340 19.19 4.17 -13.93
N ARG A 341 19.44 3.14 -13.12
CA ARG A 341 20.29 1.99 -13.46
C ARG A 341 19.56 0.92 -14.30
N LEU A 342 18.25 1.04 -14.46
CA LEU A 342 17.45 0.10 -15.25
C LEU A 342 17.63 0.34 -16.76
N ASP A 343 18.76 -0.11 -17.28
CA ASP A 343 19.15 0.11 -18.68
C ASP A 343 18.24 -0.59 -19.70
N LYS A 344 17.31 -1.47 -19.29
CA LYS A 344 16.34 -2.12 -20.19
C LYS A 344 14.89 -1.69 -19.97
N LEU A 345 14.64 -0.72 -19.09
CA LEU A 345 13.27 -0.26 -18.82
C LEU A 345 12.73 0.49 -20.03
N GLU A 346 11.72 -0.10 -20.68
CA GLU A 346 11.10 0.40 -21.91
C GLU A 346 9.72 1.03 -21.63
N THR A 347 9.00 0.52 -20.63
CA THR A 347 7.66 1.00 -20.27
C THR A 347 7.58 1.34 -18.79
N LEU A 348 7.15 2.56 -18.48
CA LEU A 348 6.83 3.03 -17.14
C LEU A 348 5.37 3.49 -17.09
N SER A 349 4.60 2.95 -16.15
CA SER A 349 3.23 3.38 -15.86
C SER A 349 3.15 3.96 -14.46
N MET A 350 2.67 5.20 -14.39
CA MET A 350 2.46 6.02 -13.20
C MET A 350 1.09 6.70 -13.27
N TYR A 351 0.07 5.94 -13.68
CA TYR A 351 -1.30 6.43 -13.75
C TYR A 351 -1.78 6.80 -12.35
N GLY A 352 -2.30 8.01 -12.14
CA GLY A 352 -2.98 8.34 -10.89
C GLY A 352 -2.09 8.41 -9.64
N CYS A 353 -0.77 8.44 -9.77
CA CYS A 353 0.15 8.54 -8.62
C CYS A 353 -0.06 9.82 -7.79
N TYR A 354 -0.52 10.90 -8.41
CA TYR A 354 -0.72 12.20 -7.78
C TYR A 354 -2.17 12.70 -7.94
N ASN A 355 -3.18 11.84 -8.03
CA ASN A 355 -4.58 12.28 -8.16
C ASN A 355 -5.23 12.66 -6.82
N HIS A 356 -4.69 12.19 -5.70
CA HIS A 356 -5.22 12.37 -4.34
C HIS A 356 -4.50 13.44 -3.52
N VAL A 357 -3.50 14.13 -4.10
CA VAL A 357 -2.76 15.19 -3.39
C VAL A 357 -3.52 16.51 -3.38
N ASP A 358 -3.56 17.17 -2.22
CA ASP A 358 -4.25 18.45 -2.01
C ASP A 358 -3.62 19.59 -2.81
N ALA A 359 -2.30 19.57 -2.98
CA ALA A 359 -1.52 20.53 -3.75
C ALA A 359 -0.74 19.82 -4.87
N PRO A 360 -0.50 20.47 -6.02
CA PRO A 360 0.23 19.85 -7.11
C PRO A 360 1.66 19.46 -6.69
N ALA A 361 2.04 18.23 -7.06
CA ALA A 361 3.34 17.65 -6.76
C ALA A 361 4.41 18.08 -7.79
N PRO A 362 5.70 18.15 -7.43
CA PRO A 362 6.76 18.28 -8.43
C PRO A 362 6.80 17.04 -9.35
N PHE A 363 7.25 17.21 -10.60
CA PHE A 363 7.47 16.10 -11.50
C PHE A 363 8.62 15.19 -10.99
N PRO A 364 8.56 13.85 -11.18
CA PRO A 364 9.63 12.96 -10.76
C PRO A 364 10.85 13.05 -11.70
N GLU A 365 11.80 13.93 -11.38
CA GLU A 365 13.01 14.17 -12.20
C GLU A 365 13.89 12.93 -12.44
N VAL A 366 13.72 11.85 -11.68
CA VAL A 366 14.36 10.55 -11.98
C VAL A 366 14.02 10.05 -13.39
N ILE A 367 12.79 10.31 -13.85
CA ILE A 367 12.28 9.81 -15.14
C ILE A 367 13.08 10.41 -16.30
N THR A 368 13.54 11.65 -16.15
CA THR A 368 14.29 12.38 -17.18
C THR A 368 15.69 11.79 -17.43
N ARG A 369 16.13 10.88 -16.57
CA ARG A 369 17.42 10.17 -16.67
C ARG A 369 17.29 8.71 -17.14
N LEU A 370 16.07 8.24 -17.43
CA LEU A 370 15.85 6.88 -17.94
C LEU A 370 16.30 6.79 -19.40
N LYS A 371 17.32 5.97 -19.66
CA LYS A 371 18.04 5.98 -20.96
C LYS A 371 17.25 5.33 -22.10
N ASN A 372 16.42 4.34 -21.80
CA ASN A 372 15.76 3.49 -22.80
C ASN A 372 14.23 3.48 -22.70
N LEU A 373 13.64 4.45 -21.99
CA LEU A 373 12.20 4.54 -21.83
C LEU A 373 11.53 4.90 -23.16
N GLN A 374 10.66 4.02 -23.64
CA GLN A 374 9.94 4.15 -24.90
C GLN A 374 8.47 4.51 -24.68
N GLN A 375 7.86 4.03 -23.60
CA GLN A 375 6.46 4.26 -23.28
C GLN A 375 6.32 4.81 -21.87
N PHE A 376 5.65 5.95 -21.74
CA PHE A 376 5.39 6.58 -20.46
C PHE A 376 3.90 6.89 -20.31
N ASP A 377 3.26 6.22 -19.37
CA ASP A 377 1.88 6.51 -18.97
C ASP A 377 1.89 7.33 -17.68
N PHE A 378 1.46 8.59 -17.78
CA PHE A 378 1.43 9.56 -16.70
C PHE A 378 0.06 10.24 -16.57
N ARG A 379 -1.01 9.54 -16.97
CA ARG A 379 -2.38 10.04 -16.90
C ARG A 379 -2.86 10.22 -15.45
N GLU A 380 -3.85 11.08 -15.26
CA GLU A 380 -4.52 11.36 -13.98
C GLU A 380 -3.57 11.86 -12.87
N ASN A 381 -2.60 12.71 -13.17
CA ASN A 381 -1.67 13.22 -12.15
C ASN A 381 -1.83 14.73 -11.88
N ASN A 382 -1.79 15.14 -10.61
CA ASN A 382 -1.76 16.55 -10.21
C ASN A 382 -0.31 17.01 -9.97
N ILE A 383 0.34 17.54 -11.01
CA ILE A 383 1.73 18.05 -10.93
C ILE A 383 1.79 19.57 -11.05
N ARG A 384 2.87 20.20 -10.56
CA ARG A 384 3.09 21.65 -10.71
C ARG A 384 3.33 21.99 -12.17
N GLU A 385 4.24 21.27 -12.80
CA GLU A 385 4.69 21.50 -14.16
C GLU A 385 5.22 20.21 -14.79
N LEU A 386 5.28 20.18 -16.11
CA LEU A 386 6.04 19.19 -16.86
C LEU A 386 7.38 19.85 -17.27
N PRO A 387 8.54 19.30 -16.88
CA PRO A 387 9.80 20.02 -17.05
C PRO A 387 10.43 19.83 -18.43
N GLU A 388 11.20 20.83 -18.89
CA GLU A 388 12.05 20.78 -20.10
C GLU A 388 13.04 19.61 -20.09
N SER A 389 13.50 19.21 -18.90
CA SER A 389 14.37 18.05 -18.71
C SER A 389 13.78 16.74 -19.22
N LEU A 390 12.44 16.62 -19.35
CA LEU A 390 11.80 15.43 -19.92
C LEU A 390 12.24 15.17 -21.36
N LEU A 391 12.64 16.20 -22.10
CA LEU A 391 13.20 16.05 -23.44
C LEU A 391 14.49 15.22 -23.44
N ASN A 392 15.18 15.04 -22.31
CA ASN A 392 16.35 14.15 -22.22
C ASN A 392 16.01 12.68 -22.51
N VAL A 393 14.75 12.27 -22.38
CA VAL A 393 14.26 10.93 -22.70
C VAL A 393 14.05 10.80 -24.22
N GLN A 394 15.15 10.86 -24.97
CA GLN A 394 15.13 10.90 -26.43
C GLN A 394 14.62 9.60 -27.08
N THR A 395 14.51 8.52 -26.31
CA THR A 395 13.99 7.20 -26.73
C THR A 395 12.47 7.09 -26.66
N LEU A 396 11.77 8.10 -26.11
CA LEU A 396 10.33 8.08 -25.90
C LEU A 396 9.57 8.04 -27.24
N GLN A 397 8.68 7.06 -27.38
CA GLN A 397 7.85 6.78 -28.55
C GLN A 397 6.36 6.95 -28.27
N GLU A 398 5.91 6.67 -27.05
CA GLU A 398 4.52 6.85 -26.62
C GLU A 398 4.47 7.61 -25.30
N PHE A 399 3.70 8.70 -25.27
CA PHE A 399 3.47 9.46 -24.05
C PHE A 399 1.97 9.66 -23.84
N HIS A 400 1.46 9.14 -22.72
CA HIS A 400 0.08 9.30 -22.32
C HIS A 400 0.00 10.25 -21.12
N TRP A 401 -0.61 11.41 -21.32
CA TRP A 401 -0.64 12.51 -20.36
C TRP A 401 -1.98 13.25 -20.43
N THR A 402 -3.02 12.56 -19.98
CA THR A 402 -4.39 13.09 -19.89
C THR A 402 -4.85 13.15 -18.44
N GLY A 403 -5.92 13.91 -18.16
CA GLY A 403 -6.48 14.00 -16.81
C GLY A 403 -5.54 14.67 -15.79
N SER A 404 -4.43 15.23 -16.27
CA SER A 404 -3.45 15.85 -15.40
C SER A 404 -3.91 17.24 -14.99
N ARG A 405 -3.92 17.51 -13.68
CA ARG A 405 -4.29 18.80 -13.09
C ARG A 405 -3.12 19.78 -13.06
N THR A 406 -2.25 19.71 -14.07
CA THR A 406 -1.08 20.57 -14.16
C THR A 406 -1.49 22.03 -14.06
N GLN A 407 -0.88 22.75 -13.12
CA GLN A 407 -1.19 24.17 -12.86
C GLN A 407 -0.34 25.11 -13.71
N SER A 408 0.88 24.71 -14.09
CA SER A 408 1.76 25.52 -14.93
C SER A 408 1.18 25.74 -16.32
N GLU A 409 1.38 26.96 -16.82
CA GLU A 409 1.11 27.35 -18.20
C GLU A 409 2.32 27.22 -19.15
N SER A 410 3.39 26.58 -18.68
CA SER A 410 4.59 26.31 -19.47
C SER A 410 4.90 24.82 -19.52
N PHE A 411 5.20 24.32 -20.72
CA PHE A 411 5.47 22.92 -21.02
C PHE A 411 6.71 22.80 -21.90
N PRO A 412 7.39 21.63 -21.91
CA PRO A 412 8.51 21.39 -22.79
C PRO A 412 8.11 21.57 -24.26
N ASN A 413 9.03 22.09 -25.07
CA ASN A 413 8.81 22.11 -26.51
C ASN A 413 8.86 20.68 -27.07
N PHE A 414 7.68 20.12 -27.33
CA PHE A 414 7.52 18.73 -27.76
C PHE A 414 8.22 18.40 -29.09
N ALA A 415 8.56 19.40 -29.92
CA ALA A 415 9.38 19.18 -31.12
C ALA A 415 10.78 18.63 -30.78
N GLY A 416 11.23 18.74 -29.53
CA GLY A 416 12.46 18.12 -29.01
C GLY A 416 12.42 16.59 -28.93
N PHE A 417 11.24 15.97 -28.94
CA PHE A 417 11.11 14.51 -28.98
C PHE A 417 11.32 13.95 -30.39
N LYS A 418 12.47 13.31 -30.63
CA LYS A 418 12.88 12.85 -31.97
C LYS A 418 12.22 11.55 -32.42
N HIS A 419 11.58 10.82 -31.51
CA HIS A 419 11.02 9.49 -31.78
C HIS A 419 9.58 9.34 -31.32
N LEU A 420 8.95 10.40 -30.82
CA LEU A 420 7.58 10.36 -30.31
C LEU A 420 6.59 10.15 -31.46
N LYS A 421 5.91 9.00 -31.44
CA LYS A 421 4.93 8.58 -32.46
C LYS A 421 3.51 8.66 -31.97
N LYS A 422 3.30 8.50 -30.66
CA LYS A 422 1.97 8.52 -30.05
C LYS A 422 1.91 9.47 -28.87
N LEU A 423 0.92 10.34 -28.90
CA LEU A 423 0.64 11.28 -27.84
C LEU A 423 -0.85 11.23 -27.50
N VAL A 424 -1.15 11.05 -26.21
CA VAL A 424 -2.51 11.13 -25.67
C VAL A 424 -2.52 12.27 -24.66
N ILE A 425 -3.27 13.34 -24.91
CA ILE A 425 -3.26 14.56 -24.09
C ILE A 425 -4.66 15.11 -23.83
N SER A 426 -4.82 15.91 -22.78
CA SER A 426 -6.06 16.65 -22.57
C SER A 426 -6.13 17.94 -23.38
N LYS A 427 -7.34 18.32 -23.80
CA LYS A 427 -7.62 19.59 -24.49
C LYS A 427 -7.07 20.82 -23.74
N LYS A 428 -7.01 20.78 -22.41
CA LYS A 428 -6.45 21.86 -21.58
C LYS A 428 -5.05 22.28 -22.03
N PHE A 429 -4.27 21.38 -22.63
CA PHE A 429 -2.91 21.64 -23.11
C PHE A 429 -2.84 22.26 -24.51
N LEU A 430 -3.98 22.49 -25.18
CA LEU A 430 -4.01 23.12 -26.51
C LEU A 430 -4.16 24.65 -26.46
N GLY A 431 -4.56 25.22 -25.32
CA GLY A 431 -5.09 26.58 -25.20
C GLY A 431 -4.18 27.75 -25.60
N TRP A 432 -2.87 27.53 -25.83
CA TRP A 432 -1.93 28.66 -26.05
C TRP A 432 -0.91 28.44 -27.20
N LYS A 433 -1.33 27.70 -28.26
CA LYS A 433 -0.69 27.54 -29.60
C LYS A 433 0.45 26.50 -29.75
N ALA A 434 0.03 25.23 -29.79
CA ALA A 434 0.40 24.24 -30.82
C ALA A 434 1.86 23.80 -31.05
N GLU A 435 2.76 23.88 -30.06
CA GLU A 435 4.06 23.18 -30.15
C GLU A 435 3.89 21.65 -30.17
N VAL A 436 2.76 21.14 -29.64
CA VAL A 436 2.37 19.73 -29.79
C VAL A 436 2.17 19.34 -31.26
N PHE A 437 1.76 20.27 -32.12
CA PHE A 437 1.61 20.00 -33.55
C PHE A 437 2.93 20.16 -34.31
N ASP A 438 4.00 20.60 -33.65
CA ASP A 438 5.34 20.69 -34.23
C ASP A 438 6.14 19.37 -34.08
N ILE A 439 5.54 18.30 -33.56
CA ILE A 439 6.18 16.97 -33.44
C ILE A 439 6.19 16.29 -34.83
N PRO A 440 7.34 16.22 -35.53
CA PRO A 440 7.37 15.81 -36.94
C PRO A 440 7.16 14.29 -37.11
N THR A 441 7.36 13.52 -36.05
CA THR A 441 7.27 12.06 -36.03
C THR A 441 5.93 11.53 -35.56
N LEU A 442 4.97 12.41 -35.19
CA LEU A 442 3.73 11.97 -34.58
C LEU A 442 2.81 11.28 -35.61
N GLU A 443 2.45 10.04 -35.33
CA GLU A 443 1.58 9.20 -36.16
C GLU A 443 0.20 9.00 -35.52
N HIS A 444 0.10 9.13 -34.19
CA HIS A 444 -1.12 8.92 -33.41
C HIS A 444 -1.31 10.05 -32.40
N LEU A 445 -2.46 10.72 -32.49
CA LEU A 445 -2.85 11.76 -31.54
C LEU A 445 -4.24 11.46 -30.98
N GLU A 446 -4.35 11.42 -29.67
CA GLU A 446 -5.63 11.42 -28.96
C GLU A 446 -5.72 12.66 -28.11
N ILE A 447 -6.83 13.39 -28.25
CA ILE A 447 -7.12 14.56 -27.45
C ILE A 447 -8.43 14.33 -26.73
N ASP A 448 -8.34 14.10 -25.42
CA ASP A 448 -9.51 13.91 -24.59
C ASP A 448 -10.01 15.24 -24.01
N ARG A 449 -11.29 15.25 -23.63
CA ARG A 449 -11.94 16.40 -22.99
C ARG A 449 -11.66 16.48 -21.49
N ASN A 450 -10.89 15.54 -20.91
CA ASN A 450 -10.98 14.94 -19.55
C ASN A 450 -11.16 15.88 -18.32
N GLU A 451 -12.18 16.72 -18.37
CA GLU A 451 -12.59 17.66 -17.33
C GLU A 451 -14.08 18.00 -17.49
N GLU A 452 -14.95 17.05 -17.88
CA GLU A 452 -16.38 17.20 -17.60
C GLU A 452 -16.64 16.93 -16.10
N LYS A 453 -15.89 17.61 -15.23
CA LYS A 453 -16.09 17.59 -13.79
C LYS A 453 -17.27 18.50 -13.51
N LYS A 454 -18.43 17.88 -13.30
CA LYS A 454 -19.64 18.54 -12.84
C LYS A 454 -19.46 18.84 -11.36
N GLU A 455 -19.12 20.06 -11.03
CA GLU A 455 -19.12 20.47 -9.63
C GLU A 455 -20.51 20.88 -9.19
N PHE A 456 -20.98 20.24 -8.13
CA PHE A 456 -22.21 20.62 -7.45
C PHE A 456 -21.91 21.81 -6.55
N ILE A 457 -22.64 22.90 -6.76
CA ILE A 457 -22.56 24.09 -5.92
C ILE A 457 -23.99 24.48 -5.51
N THR A 458 -24.16 24.81 -4.23
CA THR A 458 -25.44 25.29 -3.69
C THR A 458 -25.55 26.80 -3.89
N GLN A 459 -26.78 27.33 -3.81
CA GLN A 459 -26.99 28.78 -3.83
C GLN A 459 -26.27 29.47 -2.65
N ASP A 460 -26.30 28.87 -1.46
CA ASP A 460 -25.63 29.40 -0.27
C ASP A 460 -24.10 29.54 -0.47
N THR A 461 -23.46 28.58 -1.16
CA THR A 461 -22.03 28.67 -1.49
C THR A 461 -21.74 29.78 -2.49
N LEU A 462 -22.60 29.99 -3.49
CA LEU A 462 -22.46 31.11 -4.44
C LEU A 462 -22.59 32.46 -3.73
N ASP A 463 -23.56 32.58 -2.83
CA ASP A 463 -23.81 33.81 -2.08
C ASP A 463 -22.60 34.11 -1.17
N LEU A 464 -22.06 33.09 -0.50
CA LEU A 464 -20.83 33.20 0.30
C LEU A 464 -19.61 33.60 -0.55
N MET A 465 -19.43 32.99 -1.73
CA MET A 465 -18.34 33.37 -2.66
C MET A 465 -18.49 34.82 -3.14
N ALA A 466 -19.71 35.28 -3.39
CA ALA A 466 -19.99 36.66 -3.77
C ALA A 466 -19.72 37.65 -2.62
N GLU A 467 -20.01 37.27 -1.38
CA GLU A 467 -19.69 38.06 -0.18
C GLU A 467 -18.19 38.11 0.12
N MET A 468 -17.47 37.02 -0.17
CA MET A 468 -16.03 36.91 0.05
C MET A 468 -15.18 37.50 -1.08
N ALA A 469 -15.78 37.87 -2.22
CA ALA A 469 -15.07 38.44 -3.36
C ALA A 469 -14.51 39.84 -3.04
N PRO A 470 -13.18 40.01 -2.90
CA PRO A 470 -12.59 41.31 -2.61
C PRO A 470 -12.91 42.31 -3.73
N ASP A 471 -13.09 43.60 -3.40
CA ASP A 471 -13.41 44.64 -4.38
C ASP A 471 -12.37 44.81 -5.50
N GLU A 472 -11.13 44.39 -5.23
CA GLU A 472 -9.97 44.60 -6.10
C GLU A 472 -9.52 43.33 -6.87
N ASP A 473 -10.16 42.17 -6.64
CA ASP A 473 -9.81 40.91 -7.32
C ASP A 473 -10.70 40.68 -8.54
N GLU A 474 -10.32 41.31 -9.65
CA GLU A 474 -11.05 41.27 -10.92
C GLU A 474 -11.10 39.85 -11.52
N ASP A 475 -10.04 39.06 -11.32
CA ASP A 475 -9.95 37.68 -11.80
C ASP A 475 -10.94 36.77 -11.04
N PHE A 476 -11.01 36.88 -9.71
CA PHE A 476 -11.98 36.11 -8.92
C PHE A 476 -13.43 36.45 -9.28
N ARG A 477 -13.73 37.72 -9.55
CA ARG A 477 -15.06 38.18 -9.99
C ARG A 477 -15.40 37.69 -11.39
N GLN A 478 -14.45 37.73 -12.31
CA GLN A 478 -14.63 37.23 -13.67
C GLN A 478 -14.86 35.71 -13.67
N GLN A 479 -14.16 34.99 -12.79
CA GLN A 479 -14.37 33.57 -12.57
C GLN A 479 -15.75 33.27 -11.97
N LEU A 480 -16.20 34.03 -10.96
CA LEU A 480 -17.53 33.87 -10.35
C LEU A 480 -18.66 34.17 -11.34
N GLU A 481 -18.54 35.23 -12.15
CA GLU A 481 -19.51 35.54 -13.21
C GLU A 481 -19.51 34.51 -14.33
N TRP A 482 -18.35 33.98 -14.71
CA TRP A 482 -18.26 32.87 -15.66
C TRP A 482 -18.99 31.63 -15.11
N ILE A 483 -18.74 31.25 -13.85
CA ILE A 483 -19.43 30.14 -13.17
C ILE A 483 -20.95 30.33 -13.29
N LYS A 484 -21.48 31.50 -12.89
CA LYS A 484 -22.93 31.81 -12.99
C LYS A 484 -23.50 31.65 -14.41
N GLN A 485 -22.73 31.94 -15.45
CA GLN A 485 -23.16 31.80 -16.85
C GLN A 485 -23.18 30.35 -17.35
N VAL A 486 -22.31 29.49 -16.83
CA VAL A 486 -22.17 28.09 -17.30
C VAL A 486 -22.92 27.07 -16.44
N MET A 487 -23.54 27.51 -15.35
CA MET A 487 -24.30 26.66 -14.41
C MET A 487 -25.61 26.13 -14.99
N GLN A 488 -25.93 24.88 -14.65
CA GLN A 488 -27.20 24.20 -14.97
C GLN A 488 -27.87 23.70 -13.69
N PRO A 489 -29.21 23.76 -13.58
CA PRO A 489 -29.92 23.30 -12.38
C PRO A 489 -29.76 21.79 -12.14
N ALA A 490 -29.55 21.43 -10.88
CA ALA A 490 -29.36 20.06 -10.41
C ALA A 490 -30.66 19.46 -9.83
N PRO A 491 -30.91 18.14 -9.95
CA PRO A 491 -32.15 17.49 -9.48
C PRO A 491 -32.41 17.60 -7.97
N ASN A 492 -31.37 17.86 -7.18
CA ASN A 492 -31.35 17.93 -5.71
C ASN A 492 -31.34 19.37 -5.15
N GLY A 493 -31.65 20.39 -5.97
CA GLY A 493 -31.84 21.77 -5.48
C GLY A 493 -30.58 22.64 -5.41
N GLY A 494 -29.61 22.43 -6.32
CA GLY A 494 -28.43 23.28 -6.50
C GLY A 494 -28.10 23.43 -7.98
N PHE A 495 -26.82 23.62 -8.32
CA PHE A 495 -26.36 23.76 -9.69
C PHE A 495 -25.16 22.86 -9.97
N PHE A 496 -25.02 22.41 -11.21
CA PHE A 496 -23.79 21.87 -11.75
C PHE A 496 -23.15 22.86 -12.71
N TYR A 497 -21.85 23.07 -12.64
CA TYR A 497 -21.10 23.73 -13.72
C TYR A 497 -19.97 22.83 -14.23
N ILE A 498 -19.61 23.03 -15.50
CA ILE A 498 -18.52 22.29 -16.15
C ILE A 498 -17.26 23.13 -16.00
N LEU A 499 -16.27 22.63 -15.25
CA LEU A 499 -15.00 23.33 -14.98
C LEU A 499 -14.18 23.66 -16.23
N SER A 500 -14.39 22.96 -17.35
CA SER A 500 -13.62 23.16 -18.59
C SER A 500 -14.54 23.20 -19.83
N PRO A 501 -14.59 24.32 -20.59
CA PRO A 501 -15.38 24.38 -21.81
C PRO A 501 -14.82 23.38 -22.84
N GLY A 502 -15.72 22.78 -23.62
CA GLY A 502 -15.36 21.84 -24.68
C GLY A 502 -14.32 22.42 -25.65
N MET A 503 -13.70 21.54 -26.45
CA MET A 503 -12.72 21.95 -27.45
C MET A 503 -13.33 22.97 -28.38
N GLN A 504 -12.62 24.08 -28.60
CA GLN A 504 -12.97 25.04 -29.63
C GLN A 504 -12.26 24.60 -30.92
N PRO A 505 -12.89 24.72 -32.10
CA PRO A 505 -12.25 24.33 -33.35
C PRO A 505 -10.92 25.07 -33.61
N GLU A 506 -10.76 26.28 -33.10
CA GLU A 506 -9.52 27.06 -33.12
C GLU A 506 -8.35 26.37 -32.40
N ASP A 507 -8.62 25.51 -31.41
CA ASP A 507 -7.59 24.70 -30.72
C ASP A 507 -6.86 23.77 -31.70
N LEU A 508 -7.46 23.49 -32.86
CA LEU A 508 -6.93 22.63 -33.92
C LEU A 508 -6.35 23.41 -35.12
N GLN A 509 -6.21 24.74 -35.05
CA GLN A 509 -5.82 25.58 -36.19
C GLN A 509 -4.47 25.15 -36.82
N ASP A 510 -3.54 24.62 -36.04
CA ASP A 510 -2.19 24.24 -36.49
C ASP A 510 -2.02 22.73 -36.68
N ILE A 511 -3.10 21.94 -36.59
CA ILE A 511 -3.03 20.47 -36.68
C ILE A 511 -2.45 19.99 -38.02
N HIS A 512 -2.60 20.79 -39.08
CA HIS A 512 -2.03 20.53 -40.40
C HIS A 512 -0.52 20.32 -40.38
N LYS A 513 0.22 20.84 -39.39
CA LYS A 513 1.67 20.61 -39.27
C LYS A 513 2.04 19.14 -39.05
N LEU A 514 1.13 18.35 -38.50
CA LEU A 514 1.31 16.91 -38.26
C LEU A 514 1.15 16.08 -39.54
N GLN A 515 2.08 16.25 -40.48
CA GLN A 515 2.01 15.60 -41.78
C GLN A 515 2.20 14.06 -41.73
N GLN A 516 2.65 13.48 -40.61
CA GLN A 516 2.76 12.02 -40.46
C GLN A 516 1.54 11.39 -39.75
N LEU A 517 0.54 12.19 -39.37
CA LEU A 517 -0.59 11.74 -38.56
C LEU A 517 -1.46 10.75 -39.33
N LYS A 518 -1.60 9.54 -38.78
CA LYS A 518 -2.42 8.43 -39.31
C LYS A 518 -3.66 8.19 -38.47
N TYR A 519 -3.57 8.37 -37.16
CA TYR A 519 -4.68 8.15 -36.24
C TYR A 519 -4.97 9.42 -35.45
N LEU A 520 -6.23 9.86 -35.49
CA LEU A 520 -6.70 11.00 -34.72
C LEU A 520 -7.98 10.67 -33.96
N ASN A 521 -7.94 10.82 -32.64
CA ASN A 521 -9.11 10.70 -31.78
C ASN A 521 -9.47 12.05 -31.17
N LEU A 522 -10.63 12.59 -31.60
CA LEU A 522 -11.24 13.81 -31.09
C LEU A 522 -12.61 13.51 -30.47
N SER A 523 -12.88 12.27 -30.06
CA SER A 523 -14.17 11.90 -29.49
C SER A 523 -14.48 12.66 -28.19
N SER A 524 -15.77 12.86 -27.94
CA SER A 524 -16.29 13.50 -26.71
C SER A 524 -15.84 14.94 -26.48
N ASN A 525 -15.43 15.68 -27.51
CA ASN A 525 -14.91 17.05 -27.36
C ASN A 525 -15.97 18.16 -27.51
N GLY A 526 -17.18 17.82 -27.93
CA GLY A 526 -18.27 18.78 -28.12
C GLY A 526 -18.15 19.67 -29.36
N LEU A 527 -17.25 19.32 -30.29
CA LEU A 527 -17.00 20.07 -31.52
C LEU A 527 -18.24 20.13 -32.41
N THR A 528 -18.43 21.27 -33.07
CA THR A 528 -19.52 21.51 -34.04
C THR A 528 -19.01 21.74 -35.46
N TRP A 529 -17.75 22.15 -35.62
CA TRP A 529 -17.05 22.31 -36.89
C TRP A 529 -15.53 22.07 -36.70
N LEU A 530 -14.76 22.04 -37.79
CA LEU A 530 -13.30 21.86 -37.80
C LEU A 530 -12.64 22.94 -38.68
N PRO A 531 -11.46 23.46 -38.32
CA PRO A 531 -10.78 24.51 -39.08
C PRO A 531 -10.34 24.03 -40.48
N GLU A 532 -10.18 24.95 -41.44
CA GLU A 532 -9.80 24.58 -42.81
C GLU A 532 -8.46 23.84 -42.87
N THR A 533 -7.53 24.21 -41.98
CA THR A 533 -6.23 23.54 -41.84
C THR A 533 -6.37 22.05 -41.49
N PHE A 534 -7.42 21.64 -40.77
CA PHE A 534 -7.69 20.22 -40.51
C PHE A 534 -7.78 19.41 -41.80
N PHE A 535 -8.37 19.99 -42.85
CA PHE A 535 -8.58 19.33 -44.13
C PHE A 535 -7.30 19.23 -44.98
N GLU A 536 -6.18 19.77 -44.50
CA GLU A 536 -4.85 19.67 -45.14
C GLU A 536 -4.05 18.42 -44.70
N LEU A 537 -4.58 17.63 -43.77
CA LEU A 537 -3.99 16.36 -43.35
C LEU A 537 -4.03 15.34 -44.49
N LYS A 538 -2.87 14.79 -44.87
CA LYS A 538 -2.73 13.95 -46.08
C LYS A 538 -2.68 12.45 -45.82
N HIS A 539 -2.30 12.05 -44.61
CA HIS A 539 -1.94 10.67 -44.28
C HIS A 539 -2.87 10.03 -43.25
N LEU A 540 -4.00 10.68 -42.95
CA LEU A 540 -4.96 10.19 -41.97
C LEU A 540 -5.61 8.90 -42.47
N GLU A 541 -5.61 7.87 -41.64
CA GLU A 541 -6.19 6.53 -41.91
C GLU A 541 -7.40 6.28 -41.00
N HIS A 542 -7.37 6.80 -39.78
CA HIS A 542 -8.39 6.62 -38.76
C HIS A 542 -8.76 7.94 -38.09
N LEU A 543 -10.06 8.23 -38.02
CA LEU A 543 -10.61 9.43 -37.41
C LEU A 543 -11.79 9.06 -36.49
N ASN A 544 -11.64 9.28 -35.19
CA ASN A 544 -12.71 9.08 -34.21
C ASN A 544 -13.33 10.42 -33.80
N LEU A 545 -14.60 10.63 -34.15
CA LEU A 545 -15.40 11.83 -33.88
C LEU A 545 -16.62 11.54 -33.00
N LYS A 546 -16.72 10.35 -32.40
CA LYS A 546 -17.84 9.97 -31.52
C LYS A 546 -18.17 11.06 -30.50
N TYR A 547 -19.45 11.21 -30.19
CA TYR A 547 -19.94 12.09 -29.11
C TYR A 547 -19.58 13.59 -29.30
N ASN A 548 -19.41 14.03 -30.55
CA ASN A 548 -19.39 15.45 -30.93
C ASN A 548 -20.76 15.91 -31.45
N LYS A 549 -20.89 17.22 -31.74
CA LYS A 549 -22.15 17.87 -32.14
C LYS A 549 -22.11 18.39 -33.59
N PHE A 550 -21.47 17.64 -34.49
CA PHE A 550 -21.36 18.04 -35.90
C PHE A 550 -22.71 18.02 -36.62
N PRO A 551 -23.11 19.13 -37.29
CA PRO A 551 -24.22 19.14 -38.24
C PRO A 551 -23.96 18.22 -39.43
N GLU A 552 -25.02 17.74 -40.07
CA GLU A 552 -24.93 16.77 -41.17
C GLU A 552 -24.10 17.30 -42.36
N GLU A 553 -24.18 18.59 -42.66
CA GLU A 553 -23.39 19.25 -43.70
C GLU A 553 -21.88 19.14 -43.43
N VAL A 554 -21.47 19.31 -42.17
CA VAL A 554 -20.06 19.17 -41.76
C VAL A 554 -19.63 17.71 -41.85
N LYS A 555 -20.49 16.77 -41.44
CA LYS A 555 -20.21 15.33 -41.58
C LYS A 555 -20.01 14.93 -43.04
N GLN A 556 -20.82 15.47 -43.95
CA GLN A 556 -20.68 15.25 -45.39
C GLN A 556 -19.38 15.84 -45.93
N LYS A 557 -18.99 17.07 -45.53
CA LYS A 557 -17.70 17.67 -45.90
C LYS A 557 -16.54 16.78 -45.47
N ILE A 558 -16.51 16.37 -44.20
CA ILE A 558 -15.46 15.49 -43.66
C ILE A 558 -15.41 14.15 -44.42
N SER A 559 -16.55 13.49 -44.60
CA SER A 559 -16.62 12.19 -45.28
C SER A 559 -16.20 12.26 -46.75
N THR A 560 -16.46 13.38 -47.41
CA THR A 560 -16.07 13.59 -48.82
C THR A 560 -14.59 13.91 -48.94
N THR A 561 -14.05 14.78 -48.09
CA THR A 561 -12.62 15.15 -48.14
C THR A 561 -11.73 13.96 -47.79
N PHE A 562 -12.09 13.18 -46.77
CA PHE A 562 -11.34 12.02 -46.33
C PHE A 562 -11.95 10.72 -46.87
N SER A 563 -12.25 10.69 -48.16
CA SER A 563 -12.82 9.49 -48.80
C SER A 563 -11.83 8.32 -48.72
N GLY A 564 -12.21 7.23 -48.06
CA GLY A 564 -11.38 6.03 -47.92
C GLY A 564 -10.69 5.85 -46.56
N ILE A 565 -10.86 6.79 -45.62
CA ILE A 565 -10.40 6.63 -44.24
C ILE A 565 -11.49 6.00 -43.37
N SER A 566 -11.11 5.38 -42.25
CA SER A 566 -12.05 4.87 -41.25
C SER A 566 -12.52 6.00 -40.33
N ILE A 567 -13.76 6.47 -40.53
CA ILE A 567 -14.38 7.51 -39.70
C ILE A 567 -15.40 6.89 -38.76
N THR A 568 -15.28 7.21 -37.47
CA THR A 568 -16.24 6.79 -36.44
C THR A 568 -17.04 8.00 -35.97
N TRP A 569 -18.36 7.97 -36.14
CA TRP A 569 -19.30 9.05 -35.79
C TRP A 569 -19.99 8.88 -34.44
#